data_AF-A0AAW6GRG1-F1
#
_entry.id   AF-A0AAW6GRG1-F1
#
_cell.length_a   1.000
_cell.length_b   1.000
_cell.length_c   1.000
_cell.angle_alpha   90.00
_cell.angle_beta   90.00
_cell.angle_gamma   90.00
#
_symmetry.space_group_name_H-M   'P 1'
#
loop_
_entity.id
_entity.type
_entity.pdbx_description
1 polymer ?
#
loop_
_entity_poly.entity_id
_entity_poly.type
_entity_poly.pdbx_seq_one_letter_code
_entity_poly.pdbx_strand_id
1 'polypeptide(L)'
;MATKKIDEEKTLKYAVAFYFCTSGKVNFMLGNKMYQHIDTVYDQREDGRGFNTCEVVYNYKAQKYEVLNVDTEIGNKEITIL
;
A
#
# COMPACT_ATOMS: atom_id res chain seq x y z
N MET A 1 9.65 -6.48 25.19
CA MET A 1 10.40 -5.60 24.25
C MET A 1 9.54 -4.37 24.01
N ALA A 2 10.11 -3.16 24.01
CA ALA A 2 9.34 -1.95 23.75
C ALA A 2 8.80 -1.97 22.31
N THR A 3 7.49 -1.81 22.15
CA THR A 3 6.86 -1.73 20.84
C THR A 3 7.27 -0.41 20.20
N LYS A 4 8.01 -0.45 19.09
CA LYS A 4 8.34 0.74 18.30
C LYS A 4 7.03 1.44 17.92
N LYS A 5 6.94 2.74 18.17
CA LYS A 5 5.82 3.57 17.71
C LYS A 5 5.84 3.63 16.19
N ILE A 6 4.71 3.34 15.55
CA ILE A 6 4.53 3.47 14.10
C ILE A 6 4.38 4.95 13.76
N ASP A 7 5.09 5.39 12.73
CA ASP A 7 4.94 6.71 12.12
C ASP A 7 3.83 6.67 11.05
N GLU A 8 2.67 7.27 11.35
CA GLU A 8 1.47 7.18 10.51
C GLU A 8 1.71 7.72 9.09
N GLU A 9 2.50 8.79 8.94
CA GLU A 9 2.80 9.41 7.63
C GLU A 9 3.65 8.50 6.73
N LYS A 10 4.30 7.50 7.33
CA LYS A 10 5.11 6.52 6.60
C LYS A 10 4.35 5.23 6.34
N THR A 11 3.07 5.12 6.69
CA THR A 11 2.30 3.90 6.45
C THR A 11 1.87 3.77 4.99
N LEU A 12 1.69 2.53 4.52
CA LEU A 12 1.13 2.29 3.19
C LEU A 12 -0.23 2.99 3.01
N LYS A 13 -1.08 2.95 4.04
CA LYS A 13 -2.40 3.61 4.02
C LYS A 13 -2.29 5.12 3.78
N TYR A 14 -1.36 5.79 4.46
CA TYR A 14 -1.12 7.22 4.27
C TYR A 14 -0.59 7.51 2.86
N ALA A 15 0.35 6.71 2.37
CA ALA A 15 0.90 6.89 1.04
C ALA A 15 -0.12 6.72 -0.09
N VAL A 16 -1.01 5.73 0.03
CA VAL A 16 -2.12 5.53 -0.92
C VAL A 16 -3.05 6.76 -0.94
N ALA A 17 -3.37 7.31 0.23
CA ALA A 17 -4.27 8.47 0.33
C ALA A 17 -3.67 9.78 -0.21
N PHE A 18 -2.36 10.01 -0.02
CA PHE A 18 -1.75 11.34 -0.21
C PHE A 18 -0.58 11.39 -1.20
N TYR A 19 0.23 10.33 -1.30
CA TYR A 19 1.45 10.34 -2.11
C TYR A 19 1.24 9.73 -3.50
N PHE A 20 0.55 8.59 -3.59
CA PHE A 20 0.37 7.88 -4.86
C PHE A 20 -0.60 8.60 -5.79
N CYS A 21 -1.66 9.22 -5.25
CA CYS A 21 -2.63 9.97 -6.04
C CYS A 21 -2.06 11.27 -6.68
N THR A 22 -0.92 11.76 -6.19
CA THR A 22 -0.30 13.02 -6.64
C THR A 22 0.96 12.83 -7.46
N SER A 23 1.49 11.61 -7.51
CA SER A 23 2.80 11.29 -8.06
C SER A 23 2.67 10.25 -9.16
N GLY A 24 3.56 10.29 -10.17
CA GLY A 24 3.56 9.32 -11.26
C GLY A 24 4.00 7.92 -10.81
N LYS A 25 4.96 7.31 -11.51
CA LYS A 25 5.50 6.01 -11.09
C LYS A 25 6.26 6.15 -9.77
N VAL A 26 5.68 5.66 -8.68
CA VAL A 26 6.30 5.66 -7.35
C VAL A 26 6.79 4.26 -7.01
N ASN A 27 8.07 4.13 -6.68
CA ASN A 27 8.60 2.90 -6.11
C ASN A 27 8.66 3.04 -4.59
N PHE A 28 8.39 1.95 -3.86
CA PHE A 28 8.48 1.94 -2.42
C PHE A 28 8.92 0.57 -1.89
N MET A 29 9.51 0.59 -0.71
CA MET A 29 9.87 -0.60 0.06
C MET A 29 8.79 -0.87 1.09
N LEU A 30 8.31 -2.11 1.13
CA LEU A 30 7.47 -2.64 2.21
C LEU A 30 8.21 -3.83 2.83
N GLY A 31 8.85 -3.59 3.97
CA GLY A 31 9.84 -4.51 4.53
C GLY A 31 11.02 -4.68 3.57
N ASN A 32 11.28 -5.92 3.13
CA ASN A 32 12.37 -6.23 2.20
C ASN A 32 11.92 -6.38 0.74
N LYS A 33 10.66 -6.08 0.43
CA LYS A 33 10.11 -6.16 -0.92
C LYS A 33 9.98 -4.77 -1.51
N MET A 34 10.43 -4.62 -2.75
CA MET A 34 10.23 -3.41 -3.54
C MET A 34 8.97 -3.58 -4.39
N TYR A 35 8.13 -2.57 -4.35
CA TYR A 35 6.91 -2.46 -5.12
C TYR A 35 6.91 -1.16 -5.93
N GLN A 36 6.27 -1.17 -7.09
CA GLN A 36 5.88 0.03 -7.82
C GLN A 36 4.38 0.22 -7.69
N HIS A 37 3.94 1.41 -7.30
CA HIS A 37 2.55 1.84 -7.43
C HIS A 37 2.13 1.80 -8.90
N ILE A 38 1.01 1.15 -9.19
CA ILE A 38 0.39 1.12 -10.52
C ILE A 38 -0.93 1.87 -10.52
N ASP A 39 -1.80 1.53 -9.57
CA ASP A 39 -3.10 2.18 -9.41
C ASP A 39 -3.69 1.89 -8.03
N THR A 40 -4.65 2.69 -7.60
CA THR A 40 -5.45 2.44 -6.40
C THR A 40 -6.90 2.21 -6.81
N VAL A 41 -7.41 1.01 -6.54
CA VAL A 41 -8.78 0.61 -6.88
C VAL A 41 -9.64 0.50 -5.63
N TYR A 42 -10.90 0.92 -5.74
CA TYR A 42 -11.89 0.75 -4.69
C TYR A 42 -12.78 -0.44 -5.05
N ASP A 43 -12.50 -1.58 -4.42
CA ASP A 43 -13.17 -2.84 -4.69
C ASP A 43 -14.45 -2.95 -3.85
N GLN A 44 -15.61 -3.05 -4.50
CA GLN A 44 -16.88 -3.11 -3.78
C GLN A 44 -16.99 -4.44 -3.03
N ARG A 45 -17.25 -4.38 -1.73
CA ARG A 45 -17.42 -5.58 -0.92
C ARG A 45 -18.71 -6.30 -1.33
N GLU A 46 -18.64 -7.63 -1.46
CA GLU A 46 -19.80 -8.47 -1.82
C GLU A 46 -20.95 -8.34 -0.81
N ASP A 47 -20.65 -8.05 0.46
CA ASP A 47 -21.65 -7.82 1.51
C ASP A 47 -22.39 -6.48 1.38
N GLY A 48 -22.03 -5.65 0.39
CA GLY A 48 -22.62 -4.34 0.14
C GLY A 48 -22.23 -3.27 1.17
N ARG A 49 -21.29 -3.55 2.09
CA ARG A 49 -20.95 -2.67 3.22
C ARG A 49 -19.78 -1.73 2.91
N GLY A 50 -19.72 -1.22 1.69
CA GLY A 50 -18.70 -0.28 1.22
C GLY A 50 -17.64 -0.92 0.33
N PHE A 51 -16.43 -0.37 0.36
CA PHE A 51 -15.34 -0.71 -0.54
C PHE A 51 -14.09 -1.08 0.26
N ASN A 52 -13.27 -1.98 -0.28
CA ASN A 52 -11.89 -2.15 0.11
C ASN A 52 -11.02 -1.20 -0.71
N THR A 53 -10.05 -0.56 -0.05
CA THR A 53 -8.98 0.16 -0.73
C THR A 53 -7.90 -0.83 -1.11
N CYS A 54 -7.71 -1.03 -2.41
CA CYS A 54 -6.81 -2.03 -2.98
C CYS A 54 -5.72 -1.33 -3.79
N GLU A 55 -4.47 -1.55 -3.41
CA GLU A 55 -3.31 -0.95 -4.05
C GLU A 55 -2.72 -1.97 -5.05
N VAL A 56 -2.83 -1.66 -6.34
CA VAL A 56 -2.31 -2.47 -7.44
C VAL A 56 -0.83 -2.13 -7.61
N VAL A 57 0.01 -3.14 -7.49
CA VAL A 57 1.46 -2.95 -7.47
C VAL A 57 2.17 -3.91 -8.43
N TYR A 58 3.32 -3.48 -8.93
CA TYR A 58 4.28 -4.41 -9.52
C TYR A 58 5.29 -4.85 -8.46
N ASN A 59 5.36 -6.15 -8.18
CA ASN A 59 6.31 -6.74 -7.23
C ASN A 59 7.61 -7.10 -7.95
N TYR A 60 8.67 -6.35 -7.67
CA TYR A 60 9.97 -6.58 -8.31
C TYR A 60 10.63 -7.91 -7.92
N LYS A 61 10.35 -8.44 -6.72
CA LYS A 61 10.91 -9.73 -6.31
C LYS A 61 10.23 -10.90 -7.00
N ALA A 62 8.91 -10.83 -7.17
CA ALA A 62 8.10 -11.87 -7.80
C ALA A 62 7.95 -11.70 -9.32
N GLN A 63 8.37 -10.56 -9.88
CA GLN A 63 8.27 -10.20 -11.30
C GLN A 63 6.82 -10.27 -11.83
N LYS A 64 5.84 -9.85 -11.02
CA LYS A 64 4.41 -9.89 -11.36
C LYS A 64 3.63 -8.78 -10.70
N TYR A 65 2.43 -8.52 -11.22
CA TYR A 65 1.45 -7.65 -10.58
C TYR A 65 0.79 -8.36 -9.40
N GLU A 66 0.53 -7.61 -8.33
CA GLU A 66 -0.14 -8.05 -7.10
C GLU A 66 -1.10 -6.96 -6.64
N VAL A 67 -2.10 -7.33 -5.83
CA VAL A 67 -3.02 -6.39 -5.20
C VAL A 67 -2.85 -6.49 -3.69
N LEU A 68 -2.62 -5.35 -3.04
CA LEU A 68 -2.49 -5.23 -1.59
C LEU A 68 -3.79 -4.63 -1.04
N ASN A 69 -4.52 -5.37 -0.21
CA ASN A 69 -5.69 -4.82 0.49
C ASN A 69 -5.22 -3.92 1.65
N VAL A 70 -5.27 -2.62 1.43
CA VAL A 70 -4.75 -1.57 2.33
C VAL A 70 -5.56 -1.50 3.63
N ASP A 71 -6.81 -1.94 3.64
CA ASP A 71 -7.65 -1.91 4.85
C ASP A 71 -7.32 -3.04 5.85
N THR A 72 -6.38 -3.92 5.51
CA THR A 72 -5.84 -4.96 6.40
C THR A 72 -4.58 -4.48 7.14
N GLU A 73 -3.98 -5.36 7.94
CA GLU A 73 -2.74 -5.07 8.69
C GLU A 73 -1.60 -4.53 7.82
N ILE A 74 -1.59 -4.84 6.52
CA ILE A 74 -0.56 -4.35 5.59
C ILE A 74 -0.60 -2.83 5.41
N GLY A 75 -1.77 -2.20 5.49
CA GLY A 75 -1.92 -0.75 5.36
C GLY A 75 -1.24 0.02 6.49
N ASN A 76 -1.16 -0.60 7.68
CA ASN A 76 -0.54 -0.01 8.86
C ASN A 76 0.98 -0.24 8.92
N LYS A 77 1.56 -0.94 7.94
CA LYS A 77 3.01 -1.13 7.89
C LYS A 77 3.68 0.10 7.32
N GLU A 78 4.78 0.49 7.96
CA GLU A 78 5.67 1.54 7.44
C GLU A 78 6.28 1.09 6.10
N ILE A 79 6.32 2.03 5.16
CA ILE A 79 6.98 1.92 3.88
C ILE A 79 8.08 2.99 3.77
N THR A 80 9.00 2.77 2.82
CA THR A 80 9.97 3.79 2.42
C THR A 80 9.75 4.09 0.94
N ILE A 81 9.33 5.31 0.61
CA ILE A 81 9.26 5.78 -0.78
C ILE A 81 10.69 6.01 -1.29
N LEU A 82 10.96 5.64 -2.55
CA LEU A 82 12.27 5.66 -3.20
C LEU A 82 12.41 6.77 -4.24
#